data_AF-A0A8D2NFI6-F1
#
_entry.id   AF-A0A8D2NFI6-F1
#
_cell.length_a   1.000
_cell.length_b   1.000
_cell.length_c   1.000
_cell.angle_alpha   90.00
_cell.angle_beta   90.00
_cell.angle_gamma   90.00
#
_symmetry.space_group_name_H-M   'P 1'
#
loop_
_entity.id
_entity.type
_entity.pdbx_description
1 polymer ?
#
loop_
_entity_poly.entity_id
_entity_poly.type
_entity_poly.pdbx_seq_one_letter_code
_entity_poly.pdbx_strand_id
1 'polypeptide(L)'
;MKKIVGLVENAEAAANSMRRDELLFSYKGILYPTTVCSPESFKALESFEARRDDVILAGYPKSGEYILILFINKFLMTKLRSPRFMVTHLRPENLPKSIFQSNAKIFLLIRNPKDVATSYYHYSNGLALLPSYETWDDFFTDFMTKKSKVYFFVCFNCTMISCCVKTFVLW
;
A
#
# COMPACT_ATOMS: atom_id res chain seq x y z
N MET A 1 -15.51 4.87 -0.63
CA MET A 1 -14.65 6.07 -0.64
C MET A 1 -14.52 6.74 0.72
N LYS A 2 -15.62 7.15 1.38
CA LYS A 2 -15.58 7.80 2.71
C LYS A 2 -14.72 7.06 3.76
N LYS A 3 -14.74 5.72 3.76
CA LYS A 3 -13.94 4.90 4.70
C LYS A 3 -12.42 4.92 4.43
N ILE A 4 -11.99 5.02 3.15
CA ILE A 4 -10.56 5.10 2.80
C ILE A 4 -10.03 6.49 3.12
N VAL A 5 -10.78 7.52 2.73
CA VAL A 5 -10.43 8.92 2.98
C VAL A 5 -10.28 9.15 4.49
N GLY A 6 -11.25 8.71 5.29
CA GLY A 6 -11.15 8.83 6.75
C GLY A 6 -10.01 8.05 7.39
N LEU A 7 -9.57 6.91 6.82
CA LEU A 7 -8.38 6.20 7.31
C LEU A 7 -7.10 6.99 7.03
N VAL A 8 -6.99 7.59 5.85
CA VAL A 8 -5.83 8.42 5.47
C VAL A 8 -5.79 9.68 6.32
N GLU A 9 -6.92 10.37 6.50
CA GLU A 9 -7.04 11.55 7.37
C GLU A 9 -6.64 11.23 8.82
N ASN A 10 -7.10 10.10 9.37
CA ASN A 10 -6.72 9.67 10.71
C ASN A 10 -5.23 9.34 10.82
N ALA A 11 -4.67 8.68 9.80
CA ALA A 11 -3.25 8.35 9.75
C ALA A 11 -2.39 9.61 9.63
N GLU A 12 -2.83 10.60 8.84
CA GLU A 12 -2.18 11.91 8.73
C GLU A 12 -2.21 12.68 10.05
N ALA A 13 -3.36 12.70 10.74
CA ALA A 13 -3.48 13.30 12.05
C ALA A 13 -2.52 12.64 13.06
N ALA A 14 -2.38 11.32 13.03
CA ALA A 14 -1.41 10.60 13.85
C ALA A 14 0.04 10.90 13.45
N ALA A 15 0.35 10.99 12.16
CA ALA A 15 1.71 11.28 11.71
C ALA A 15 2.17 12.70 12.07
N ASN A 16 1.25 13.66 12.06
CA ASN A 16 1.54 15.05 12.45
C ASN A 16 1.95 15.21 13.92
N SER A 17 1.63 14.25 14.80
CA SER A 17 2.07 14.26 16.20
C SER A 17 3.32 13.41 16.46
N MET A 18 3.84 12.71 15.46
CA MET A 18 5.02 11.85 15.57
C MET A 18 6.31 12.59 15.19
N ARG A 19 7.44 12.10 15.71
CA ARG A 19 8.75 12.58 15.25
C ARG A 19 9.07 12.03 13.86
N ARG A 20 9.85 12.78 13.07
CA ARG A 20 10.21 12.39 11.70
C ARG A 20 10.91 11.02 11.60
N ASP A 21 11.72 10.69 12.59
CA ASP A 21 12.43 9.40 12.68
C ASP A 21 11.51 8.22 13.05
N GLU A 22 10.32 8.48 13.58
CA GLU A 22 9.33 7.47 13.97
C GLU A 22 8.25 7.24 12.92
N LEU A 23 8.19 8.08 11.88
CA LEU A 23 7.20 7.97 10.80
C LEU A 23 7.30 6.64 10.05
N LEU A 24 8.46 5.97 10.13
CA LEU A 24 8.81 4.85 9.27
C LEU A 24 9.42 3.72 10.07
N PHE A 25 9.03 2.49 9.75
CA PHE A 25 9.70 1.29 10.26
C PHE A 25 10.22 0.43 9.09
N SER A 26 11.26 -0.36 9.35
CA SER A 26 11.81 -1.27 8.35
C SER A 26 11.24 -2.67 8.48
N TYR A 27 10.82 -3.25 7.36
CA TYR A 27 10.47 -4.67 7.24
C TYR A 27 11.14 -5.24 5.99
N LYS A 28 11.94 -6.31 6.15
CA LYS A 28 12.73 -6.93 5.06
C LYS A 28 13.56 -5.92 4.24
N GLY A 29 14.13 -4.92 4.92
CA GLY A 29 14.97 -3.88 4.32
C GLY A 29 14.21 -2.78 3.56
N ILE A 30 12.87 -2.77 3.60
CA ILE A 30 12.00 -1.76 3.00
C ILE A 30 11.39 -0.89 4.09
N LEU A 31 11.21 0.41 3.87
CA LEU A 31 10.50 1.28 4.82
C LEU A 31 9.01 1.37 4.53
N TYR A 32 8.24 1.43 5.61
CA TYR A 32 6.79 1.51 5.61
C TYR A 32 6.33 2.55 6.62
N PRO A 33 5.25 3.31 6.35
CA PRO A 33 4.77 4.30 7.30
C PRO A 33 4.10 3.61 8.50
N THR A 34 4.48 4.00 9.70
CA THR A 34 4.06 3.38 10.98
C THR A 34 2.59 3.60 11.30
N THR A 35 1.99 4.68 10.78
CA THR A 35 0.58 5.02 11.03
C THR A 35 -0.40 4.20 10.19
N VAL A 36 0.07 3.53 9.14
CA VAL A 36 -0.77 2.77 8.21
C VAL A 36 -0.38 1.30 8.12
N CYS A 37 0.86 0.96 8.46
CA CYS A 37 1.39 -0.39 8.45
C CYS A 37 1.99 -0.69 9.82
N SER A 38 1.89 -1.95 10.24
CA SER A 38 2.53 -2.42 11.46
C SER A 38 3.23 -3.76 11.22
N PRO A 39 4.24 -4.13 12.01
CA PRO A 39 4.86 -5.46 11.93
C PRO A 39 3.84 -6.60 12.07
N GLU A 40 2.82 -6.42 12.90
CA GLU A 40 1.72 -7.39 13.08
C GLU A 40 0.91 -7.55 11.81
N SER A 41 0.68 -6.46 11.08
CA SER A 41 -0.01 -6.48 9.78
C SER A 41 0.79 -7.29 8.75
N PHE A 42 2.12 -7.16 8.75
CA PHE A 42 3.00 -7.98 7.91
C PHE A 42 3.02 -9.45 8.34
N LYS A 43 2.96 -9.73 9.64
CA LYS A 43 2.85 -11.10 10.14
C LYS A 43 1.52 -11.75 9.76
N ALA A 44 0.41 -11.02 9.89
CA ALA A 44 -0.90 -11.49 9.47
C ALA A 44 -0.96 -11.75 7.95
N LEU A 45 -0.22 -10.94 7.16
CA LEU A 45 -0.11 -11.15 5.73
C LEU A 45 0.53 -12.50 5.39
N GLU A 46 1.48 -13.01 6.19
CA GLU A 46 2.10 -14.33 5.94
C GLU A 46 1.09 -15.48 6.02
N SER A 47 0.04 -15.33 6.84
CA SER A 47 -1.10 -16.27 6.92
C SER A 47 -2.20 -16.03 5.88
N PHE A 48 -2.01 -15.10 4.94
CA PHE A 48 -3.03 -14.83 3.92
C PHE A 48 -3.23 -16.02 2.98
N GLU A 49 -4.49 -16.45 2.82
CA GLU A 49 -4.88 -17.48 1.86
C GLU A 49 -5.55 -16.85 0.62
N ALA A 50 -4.84 -16.93 -0.50
CA ALA A 50 -5.37 -16.55 -1.79
C ALA A 50 -6.36 -17.61 -2.31
N ARG A 51 -7.43 -17.14 -2.96
CA ARG A 51 -8.43 -17.97 -3.63
C ARG A 51 -8.21 -17.92 -5.14
N ARG A 52 -8.76 -18.90 -5.86
CA ARG A 52 -8.63 -18.98 -7.33
C ARG A 52 -9.32 -17.81 -8.05
N ASP A 53 -10.37 -17.28 -7.47
CA ASP A 53 -11.16 -16.17 -8.00
C ASP A 53 -10.65 -14.80 -7.53
N ASP A 54 -9.55 -14.75 -6.76
CA ASP A 54 -8.95 -13.48 -6.37
C ASP A 54 -8.36 -12.75 -7.57
N VAL A 55 -8.52 -11.43 -7.57
CA VAL A 55 -7.92 -10.52 -8.52
C VAL A 55 -7.06 -9.53 -7.77
N ILE A 56 -5.76 -9.51 -8.09
CA ILE A 56 -4.76 -8.70 -7.41
C ILE A 56 -4.22 -7.68 -8.40
N LEU A 57 -4.34 -6.41 -8.08
CA LEU A 57 -3.64 -5.32 -8.75
C LEU A 57 -2.34 -5.04 -8.02
N ALA A 58 -1.22 -5.39 -8.65
CA ALA A 58 0.10 -5.05 -8.18
C ALA A 58 0.61 -3.82 -8.95
N GLY A 59 1.26 -2.88 -8.28
CA GLY A 59 1.82 -1.71 -8.97
C GLY A 59 2.78 -0.95 -8.09
N TYR A 60 3.69 -0.20 -8.69
CA TYR A 60 4.58 0.68 -7.94
C TYR A 60 3.80 1.95 -7.52
N PRO A 61 3.95 2.47 -6.29
CA PRO A 61 3.20 3.64 -5.84
C PRO A 61 3.19 4.76 -6.90
N LYS A 62 1.99 5.31 -7.20
CA LYS A 62 1.76 6.36 -8.21
C LYS A 62 1.78 5.90 -9.67
N SER A 63 1.70 4.59 -9.93
CA SER A 63 1.58 4.04 -11.30
C SER A 63 0.18 4.20 -11.90
N GLY A 64 -0.80 4.69 -11.15
CA GLY A 64 -2.16 4.97 -11.64
C GLY A 64 -3.24 4.08 -11.00
N GLU A 65 -2.90 3.41 -9.91
CA GLU A 65 -3.77 2.51 -9.17
C GLU A 65 -5.03 3.22 -8.70
N TYR A 66 -4.93 4.50 -8.30
CA TYR A 66 -6.08 5.29 -7.85
C TYR A 66 -7.18 5.36 -8.93
N ILE A 67 -6.82 5.63 -10.18
CA ILE A 67 -7.77 5.71 -11.30
C ILE A 67 -8.40 4.34 -11.52
N LEU A 68 -7.60 3.28 -11.56
CA LEU A 68 -8.10 1.92 -11.76
C LEU A 68 -9.01 1.45 -10.61
N ILE A 69 -8.65 1.78 -9.37
CA ILE A 69 -9.48 1.56 -8.17
C ILE A 69 -10.80 2.32 -8.28
N LEU A 70 -10.83 3.54 -8.82
CA LEU A 70 -12.07 4.28 -9.03
C LEU A 70 -12.97 3.61 -10.07
N PHE A 71 -12.41 3.18 -11.21
CA PHE A 71 -13.16 2.43 -12.23
C PHE A 71 -13.72 1.12 -11.67
N ILE A 72 -12.89 0.39 -10.92
CA ILE A 72 -13.26 -0.88 -10.29
C ILE A 72 -14.29 -0.68 -9.19
N ASN A 73 -14.14 0.34 -8.35
CA ASN A 73 -15.14 0.64 -7.32
C ASN A 73 -16.50 1.01 -7.93
N LYS A 74 -16.50 1.69 -9.07
CA LYS A 74 -17.73 2.03 -9.81
C LYS A 74 -18.43 0.79 -10.38
N PHE A 75 -17.68 -0.26 -10.71
CA PHE A 75 -18.20 -1.46 -11.36
C PHE A 75 -18.42 -2.67 -10.42
N LEU A 76 -17.64 -2.80 -9.35
CA LEU A 76 -17.48 -4.04 -8.57
C LEU A 76 -17.80 -3.92 -7.06
N MET A 77 -18.14 -2.74 -6.54
CA MET A 77 -18.40 -2.57 -5.10
C MET A 77 -19.82 -2.99 -4.69
N THR A 78 -20.10 -4.29 -4.75
CA THR A 78 -21.21 -4.90 -4.01
C THR A 78 -20.67 -6.02 -3.11
N LYS A 79 -20.60 -5.71 -1.82
CA LYS A 79 -20.56 -6.62 -0.65
C LYS A 79 -19.99 -8.02 -0.90
N LEU A 80 -18.68 -8.18 -0.66
CA LEU A 80 -17.95 -9.44 -0.39
C LEU A 80 -18.73 -10.75 -0.62
N ARG A 81 -18.93 -11.10 -1.89
CA ARG A 81 -18.91 -12.49 -2.36
C ARG A 81 -18.02 -12.48 -3.59
N SER A 82 -17.07 -13.42 -3.61
CA SER A 82 -16.18 -13.78 -4.72
C SER A 82 -16.61 -13.28 -6.10
N PRO A 83 -15.75 -12.60 -6.88
CA PRO A 83 -14.29 -12.45 -6.71
C PRO A 83 -13.84 -11.32 -5.76
N ARG A 84 -12.75 -11.54 -5.01
CA ARG A 84 -12.12 -10.48 -4.17
C ARG A 84 -11.13 -9.67 -5.00
N PHE A 85 -11.30 -8.35 -5.01
CA PHE A 85 -10.34 -7.43 -5.61
C PHE A 85 -9.40 -6.87 -4.53
N MET A 86 -8.09 -6.93 -4.78
CA MET A 86 -7.04 -6.52 -3.85
C MET A 86 -6.00 -5.66 -4.54
N VAL A 87 -5.40 -4.71 -3.82
CA VAL A 87 -4.32 -3.87 -4.35
C VAL A 87 -3.09 -4.01 -3.48
N THR A 88 -1.93 -4.15 -4.09
CA THR A 88 -0.67 -4.27 -3.37
C THR A 88 0.42 -3.48 -4.06
N HIS A 89 1.25 -2.81 -3.27
CA HIS A 89 2.52 -2.28 -3.76
C HIS A 89 3.71 -3.15 -3.34
N LEU A 90 3.48 -4.33 -2.73
CA LEU A 90 4.58 -5.19 -2.31
C LEU A 90 5.37 -5.73 -3.49
N ARG A 91 6.68 -5.83 -3.29
CA ARG A 91 7.54 -6.57 -4.21
C ARG A 91 7.10 -8.04 -4.25
N PRO A 92 7.25 -8.72 -5.40
CA PRO A 92 6.90 -10.14 -5.54
C PRO A 92 7.50 -11.02 -4.44
N GLU A 93 8.74 -10.75 -4.01
CA GLU A 93 9.40 -11.51 -2.94
C GLU A 93 8.72 -11.39 -1.56
N ASN A 94 7.96 -10.33 -1.34
CA ASN A 94 7.28 -10.04 -0.07
C ASN A 94 5.78 -10.40 -0.11
N LEU A 95 5.28 -10.93 -1.22
CA LEU A 95 3.89 -11.38 -1.33
C LEU A 95 3.70 -12.77 -0.69
N PRO A 96 2.51 -13.04 -0.11
CA PRO A 96 2.15 -14.36 0.35
C PRO A 96 2.32 -15.42 -0.74
N LYS A 97 3.02 -16.52 -0.43
CA LYS A 97 3.26 -17.61 -1.38
C LYS A 97 1.96 -18.22 -1.92
N SER A 98 0.89 -18.19 -1.10
CA SER A 98 -0.45 -18.68 -1.47
C SER A 98 -0.99 -18.02 -2.74
N ILE A 99 -0.66 -16.74 -2.99
CA ILE A 99 -1.08 -15.99 -4.20
C ILE A 99 -0.56 -16.65 -5.47
N PHE A 100 0.69 -17.12 -5.44
CA PHE A 100 1.32 -17.78 -6.58
C PHE A 100 0.87 -19.25 -6.72
N GLN A 101 0.28 -19.83 -5.67
CA GLN A 101 -0.19 -21.21 -5.64
C GLN A 101 -1.68 -21.34 -6.01
N SER A 102 -2.50 -20.31 -5.74
CA SER A 102 -3.96 -20.39 -5.86
C SER A 102 -4.52 -20.23 -7.28
N ASN A 103 -3.67 -19.96 -8.29
CA ASN A 103 -4.06 -19.48 -9.62
C ASN A 103 -4.87 -18.17 -9.60
N ALA A 104 -4.67 -17.31 -8.59
CA ALA A 104 -5.22 -15.96 -8.57
C ALA A 104 -4.72 -15.13 -9.77
N LYS A 105 -5.54 -14.19 -10.25
CA LYS A 105 -5.18 -13.32 -11.37
C LYS A 105 -4.42 -12.10 -10.85
N ILE A 106 -3.22 -11.84 -11.38
CA ILE A 106 -2.43 -10.66 -11.03
C ILE A 106 -2.36 -9.72 -12.23
N PHE A 107 -2.81 -8.49 -12.04
CA PHE A 107 -2.63 -7.37 -12.98
C PHE A 107 -1.47 -6.52 -12.47
N LEU A 108 -0.40 -6.43 -13.26
CA LEU A 108 0.75 -5.58 -12.95
C LEU A 108 0.57 -4.22 -13.65
N LEU A 109 0.47 -3.15 -12.87
CA LEU A 109 0.41 -1.79 -13.37
C LEU A 109 1.80 -1.18 -13.38
N ILE A 110 2.23 -0.77 -14.57
CA ILE A 110 3.51 -0.10 -14.79
C ILE A 110 3.23 1.23 -15.44
N ARG A 111 3.91 2.27 -14.95
CA ARG A 111 3.91 3.61 -15.54
C ARG A 111 5.34 4.02 -15.86
N ASN A 112 5.50 4.97 -16.78
CA ASN A 112 6.79 5.57 -17.07
C ASN A 112 7.48 6.00 -15.75
N PRO A 113 8.70 5.52 -15.46
CA PRO A 113 9.37 5.78 -14.18
C PRO A 113 9.64 7.27 -13.94
N LYS A 114 9.77 8.10 -15.00
CA LYS A 114 9.95 9.55 -14.88
C LYS A 114 8.67 10.24 -14.36
N ASP A 115 7.52 9.80 -14.87
CA ASP A 115 6.22 10.30 -14.41
C ASP A 115 5.93 9.85 -12.97
N VAL A 116 6.30 8.61 -12.66
CA VAL A 116 6.18 8.05 -11.31
C VAL A 116 7.04 8.85 -10.34
N ALA A 117 8.30 9.11 -10.66
CA ALA A 117 9.19 9.93 -9.83
C ALA A 117 8.60 11.31 -9.57
N THR A 118 8.17 12.00 -10.63
CA THR A 118 7.57 13.34 -10.54
C THR A 118 6.31 13.34 -9.68
N SER A 119 5.42 12.38 -9.91
CA SER A 119 4.19 12.24 -9.13
C SER A 119 4.45 11.88 -7.66
N TYR A 120 5.46 11.06 -7.40
CA TYR A 120 5.82 10.64 -6.06
C TYR A 120 6.42 11.79 -5.25
N TYR A 121 7.32 12.59 -5.84
CA TYR A 121 7.92 13.76 -5.18
C TYR A 121 6.87 14.74 -4.64
N HIS A 122 5.92 15.15 -5.49
CA HIS A 122 4.85 16.04 -5.07
C HIS A 122 3.91 15.39 -4.05
N TYR A 123 3.68 14.08 -4.19
CA TYR A 123 2.84 13.33 -3.25
C TYR A 123 3.48 13.19 -1.87
N SER A 124 4.78 12.86 -1.78
CA SER A 124 5.48 12.74 -0.50
C SER A 124 5.61 14.08 0.21
N ASN A 125 5.83 15.17 -0.53
CA ASN A 125 5.94 16.50 0.06
C ASN A 125 4.59 17.05 0.55
N GLY A 126 3.47 16.56 0.01
CA GLY A 126 2.13 16.94 0.43
C GLY A 126 1.52 16.02 1.51
N LEU A 127 2.19 14.94 1.91
CA LEU A 127 1.63 13.92 2.78
C LEU A 127 2.44 13.78 4.07
N ALA A 128 1.83 14.11 5.20
CA ALA A 128 2.47 14.05 6.53
C ALA A 128 2.98 12.65 6.92
N LEU A 129 2.48 11.60 6.29
CA LEU A 129 2.91 10.21 6.51
C LEU A 129 4.34 9.93 6.04
N LEU A 130 4.86 10.76 5.15
CA LEU A 130 6.13 10.53 4.48
C LEU A 130 7.09 11.68 4.76
N PRO A 131 8.40 11.41 4.87
CA PRO A 131 9.39 12.46 4.87
C PRO A 131 9.29 13.28 3.59
N SER A 132 9.32 14.61 3.74
CA SER A 132 9.45 15.53 2.63
C SER A 132 10.91 15.66 2.19
N TYR A 133 11.10 15.98 0.91
CA TYR A 133 12.39 16.33 0.33
C TYR A 133 12.47 17.85 0.15
N GLU A 134 13.63 18.44 0.46
CA GLU A 134 13.87 19.86 0.27
C GLU A 134 14.05 20.22 -1.21
N THR A 135 14.72 19.36 -1.97
CA THR A 135 14.98 19.57 -3.40
C THR A 135 14.59 18.35 -4.23
N TRP A 136 14.31 18.60 -5.52
CA TRP A 136 14.07 17.54 -6.50
C TRP A 136 15.31 16.67 -6.72
N ASP A 137 16.51 17.26 -6.72
CA ASP A 137 17.74 16.53 -7.02
C ASP A 137 18.11 15.53 -5.92
N ASP A 138 17.88 15.89 -4.65
CA ASP A 138 18.04 14.96 -3.52
C ASP A 138 17.06 13.80 -3.64
N PHE A 139 15.78 14.11 -3.89
CA PHE A 139 14.75 13.10 -4.14
C PHE A 139 15.10 12.20 -5.31
N PHE A 140 15.50 12.77 -6.44
CA PHE A 140 15.76 12.05 -7.67
C PHE A 140 16.99 11.14 -7.51
N THR A 141 18.04 11.62 -6.86
CA THR A 141 19.23 10.83 -6.51
C THR A 141 18.84 9.63 -5.65
N ASP A 142 18.05 9.86 -4.61
CA ASP A 142 17.58 8.79 -3.75
C ASP A 142 16.65 7.82 -4.50
N PHE A 143 15.75 8.32 -5.36
CA PHE A 143 14.85 7.51 -6.17
C PHE A 143 15.61 6.57 -7.12
N MET A 144 16.63 7.10 -7.80
CA MET A 144 17.43 6.34 -8.76
C MET A 144 18.38 5.34 -8.08
N THR A 145 18.96 5.70 -6.93
CA THR A 145 19.85 4.84 -6.17
C THR A 145 19.11 3.80 -5.32
N LYS A 146 17.77 3.81 -5.34
CA LYS A 146 16.89 3.02 -4.47
C LYS A 146 17.16 3.29 -2.97
N LYS A 147 17.78 4.44 -2.65
CA LYS A 147 17.95 4.96 -1.30
C LYS A 147 16.72 5.74 -0.83
N SER A 148 15.91 6.27 -1.75
CA SER A 148 14.51 6.57 -1.51
C SER A 148 13.89 5.22 -1.26
N LYS A 149 13.77 4.89 0.02
CA LYS A 149 13.08 3.70 0.49
C LYS A 149 11.60 3.97 0.25
N VAL A 150 11.19 3.84 -1.00
CA VAL A 150 9.85 4.17 -1.46
C VAL A 150 8.87 3.41 -0.61
N TYR A 151 8.00 4.18 0.03
CA TYR A 151 7.05 3.69 1.01
C TYR A 151 5.98 2.88 0.28
N PHE A 152 6.03 1.57 0.45
CA PHE A 152 5.13 0.65 -0.20
C PHE A 152 3.87 0.49 0.64
N PHE A 153 2.76 1.10 0.22
CA PHE A 153 1.49 0.91 0.93
C PHE A 153 0.90 -0.47 0.62
N VAL A 154 0.29 -1.10 1.60
CA VAL A 154 -0.41 -2.38 1.42
C VAL A 154 -1.91 -2.13 1.54
N CYS A 155 -2.64 -2.09 0.42
CA CYS A 155 -4.09 -1.89 0.43
C CYS A 155 -4.83 -3.18 0.04
N PHE A 156 -4.68 -4.25 0.83
CA PHE A 156 -5.38 -5.49 0.49
C PHE A 156 -6.92 -5.39 0.66
N ASN A 157 -7.41 -4.41 1.42
CA ASN A 157 -8.76 -3.86 1.38
C ASN A 157 -8.90 -2.88 2.56
N CYS A 158 -9.65 -1.80 2.38
CA CYS A 158 -10.05 -0.89 3.47
C CYS A 158 -10.89 -1.59 4.58
N THR A 159 -11.32 -2.81 4.35
CA THR A 159 -11.91 -3.72 5.35
C THR A 159 -10.90 -4.69 5.96
N MET A 160 -9.76 -5.01 5.34
CA MET A 160 -8.76 -5.91 5.92
C MET A 160 -7.84 -5.26 6.95
N ILE A 161 -7.64 -3.93 6.91
CA ILE A 161 -6.96 -3.23 8.01
C ILE A 161 -7.85 -3.24 9.27
N SER A 162 -9.18 -3.22 9.11
CA SER A 162 -10.10 -3.48 10.24
C SER A 162 -10.34 -4.96 10.54
N CYS A 163 -10.14 -5.90 9.59
CA CYS A 163 -10.41 -7.32 9.81
C CYS A 163 -9.20 -8.08 10.37
N CYS A 164 -7.96 -7.77 9.97
CA CYS A 164 -6.79 -8.45 10.56
C CYS A 164 -6.45 -7.96 11.97
N VAL A 165 -6.94 -6.78 12.38
CA VAL A 165 -6.73 -6.26 13.74
C VAL A 165 -7.99 -6.39 14.63
N LYS A 166 -9.17 -6.77 14.10
CA LYS A 166 -10.40 -6.97 14.93
C LYS A 166 -11.19 -8.25 14.66
N THR A 167 -10.58 -9.34 14.18
CA THR A 167 -11.31 -10.63 14.05
C THR A 167 -10.57 -11.83 14.62
N PHE A 168 -9.82 -11.63 15.71
CA PHE A 168 -9.34 -12.71 16.59
C PHE A 168 -9.59 -12.37 18.07
N VAL A 169 -10.82 -11.97 18.40
CA VAL A 169 -11.41 -12.13 19.75
C VAL A 169 -12.90 -12.36 19.53
N LEU A 170 -13.28 -13.63 19.40
CA LEU A 170 -14.59 -14.23 19.69
C LEU A 170 -14.48 -15.72 19.31
N TRP A 171 -13.62 -16.44 20.05
CA TRP A 171 -14.01 -17.44 21.04
C TRP A 171 -13.02 -17.31 22.20
#